data_AF-A0A7C7SQL0-F1
#
_entry.id   AF-A0A7C7SQL0-F1
#
_cell.length_a   1.000
_cell.length_b   1.000
_cell.length_c   1.000
_cell.angle_alpha   90.00
_cell.angle_beta   90.00
_cell.angle_gamma   90.00
#
_symmetry.space_group_name_H-M   'P 1'
#
loop_
_entity.id
_entity.type
_entity.pdbx_description
1 polymer ?
#
loop_
_entity_poly.entity_id
_entity_poly.type
_entity_poly.pdbx_seq_one_letter_code
_entity_poly.pdbx_strand_id
1 'polypeptide(L)'
;MDHLKAYQAHVIDQAVTVLTAGHDIKCMFATPKLLESLAARLEENGSSLKESGITGIFAGGTEFTPQWNRFAHEELLDGIYMTPTYGNTLMGLAASPPSGPENGYKITYYAPQPRAVLQVVDVDDPEKVVGYGETGRVMLTTLTKEFFVPRFQERDEGEREPPCEQYPWDGVSGVRPFSQLGSATTVGVY
;
A
#
# COMPACT_ATOMS: atom_id res chain seq x y z
N MET A 1 4.23 -24.25 2.76
CA MET A 1 5.00 -23.28 1.95
C MET A 1 4.95 -23.62 0.48
N ASP A 2 5.04 -24.89 0.08
CA ASP A 2 5.01 -25.29 -1.34
C ASP A 2 3.73 -24.84 -2.08
N HIS A 3 2.57 -24.98 -1.45
CA HIS A 3 1.31 -24.48 -2.02
C HIS A 3 1.29 -22.96 -2.23
N LEU A 4 1.92 -22.18 -1.32
CA LEU A 4 1.99 -20.72 -1.44
C LEU A 4 2.89 -20.31 -2.61
N LYS A 5 4.04 -20.96 -2.76
CA LYS A 5 4.96 -20.74 -3.89
C LYS A 5 4.32 -21.15 -5.22
N ALA A 6 3.61 -22.28 -5.25
CA ALA A 6 2.89 -22.73 -6.43
C ALA A 6 1.76 -21.75 -6.81
N TYR A 7 1.03 -21.23 -5.83
CA TYR A 7 0.01 -20.22 -6.06
C TYR A 7 0.62 -18.90 -6.58
N GLN A 8 1.68 -18.42 -5.94
CA GLN A 8 2.41 -17.24 -6.41
C GLN A 8 2.88 -17.42 -7.85
N ALA A 9 3.54 -18.53 -8.18
CA ALA A 9 3.99 -18.83 -9.54
C ALA A 9 2.81 -18.83 -10.54
N HIS A 10 1.67 -19.43 -10.16
CA HIS A 10 0.46 -19.43 -10.99
C HIS A 10 -0.06 -18.03 -11.28
N VAL A 11 -0.12 -17.15 -10.28
CA VAL A 11 -0.54 -15.74 -10.45
C VAL A 11 0.45 -14.98 -11.34
N ILE A 12 1.76 -15.22 -11.19
CA ILE A 12 2.78 -14.61 -12.05
C ILE A 12 2.65 -15.09 -13.49
N ASP A 13 2.41 -16.39 -13.73
CA ASP A 13 2.20 -16.92 -15.08
C ASP A 13 0.97 -16.26 -15.75
N GLN A 14 -0.11 -16.01 -15.00
CA GLN A 14 -1.27 -15.27 -15.48
C GLN A 14 -0.90 -13.83 -15.86
N ALA A 15 -0.16 -13.12 -15.01
CA ALA A 15 0.26 -11.75 -15.28
C ALA A 15 1.14 -11.66 -16.54
N VAL A 16 2.13 -12.56 -16.68
CA VAL A 16 3.00 -12.61 -17.86
C VAL A 16 2.21 -12.94 -19.13
N THR A 17 1.24 -13.86 -19.05
CA THR A 17 0.37 -14.19 -20.19
C THR A 17 -0.37 -12.95 -20.69
N VAL A 18 -0.90 -12.12 -19.79
CA VAL A 18 -1.62 -10.89 -20.14
C VAL A 18 -0.67 -9.83 -20.69
N LEU A 19 0.50 -9.62 -20.06
CA LEU A 19 1.49 -8.64 -20.50
C LEU A 19 2.08 -8.98 -21.88
N THR A 20 2.15 -10.26 -22.24
CA THR A 20 2.71 -10.71 -23.52
C THR A 20 1.67 -10.91 -24.63
N ALA A 21 0.38 -10.71 -24.34
CA ALA A 21 -0.72 -10.89 -25.29
C ALA A 21 -0.88 -9.74 -26.32
N GLY A 22 0.05 -8.78 -26.36
CA GLY A 22 0.02 -7.65 -27.30
C GLY A 22 -0.93 -6.52 -26.88
N HIS A 23 -1.30 -6.44 -25.61
CA HIS A 23 -2.04 -5.33 -25.04
C HIS A 23 -1.10 -4.16 -24.65
N ASP A 24 -1.61 -2.92 -24.71
CA ASP A 24 -0.87 -1.74 -24.25
C ASP A 24 -1.18 -1.42 -22.78
N ILE A 25 -0.61 -2.21 -21.86
CA ILE A 25 -0.84 -2.07 -20.42
C ILE A 25 0.17 -1.09 -19.83
N LYS A 26 -0.33 0.00 -19.24
CA LYS A 26 0.51 1.07 -18.67
C LYS A 26 0.56 1.09 -17.15
N CYS A 27 -0.45 0.53 -16.50
CA CYS A 27 -0.60 0.58 -15.05
C CYS A 27 -1.02 -0.76 -14.48
N MET A 28 -0.54 -1.07 -13.28
CA MET A 28 -0.93 -2.28 -12.56
C MET A 28 -1.09 -2.05 -11.06
N PHE A 29 -1.82 -2.95 -10.41
CA PHE A 29 -1.88 -3.08 -8.96
C PHE A 29 -1.11 -4.34 -8.56
N ALA A 30 -0.25 -4.24 -7.56
CA ALA A 30 0.50 -5.38 -7.05
C ALA A 30 0.80 -5.23 -5.56
N THR A 31 1.01 -6.36 -4.88
CA THR A 31 1.63 -6.39 -3.55
C THR A 31 3.16 -6.48 -3.68
N PRO A 32 3.93 -6.14 -2.63
CA PRO A 32 5.38 -6.25 -2.64
C PRO A 32 5.92 -7.59 -3.16
N LYS A 33 5.41 -8.69 -2.61
CA LYS A 33 5.83 -10.05 -2.97
C LYS A 33 5.53 -10.42 -4.41
N LEU A 34 4.38 -10.00 -4.92
CA LEU A 34 4.00 -10.26 -6.32
C LEU A 34 4.80 -9.37 -7.28
N LEU A 35 5.09 -8.12 -6.90
CA LEU A 35 5.89 -7.23 -7.71
C LEU A 35 7.33 -7.77 -7.87
N GLU A 36 7.96 -8.18 -6.77
CA GLU A 36 9.28 -8.82 -6.79
C GLU A 36 9.29 -10.07 -7.68
N SER A 37 8.29 -10.93 -7.54
CA SER A 37 8.22 -12.18 -8.30
C SER A 37 7.95 -11.95 -9.78
N LEU A 38 7.15 -10.94 -10.13
CA LEU A 38 6.92 -10.55 -11.50
C LEU A 38 8.18 -9.96 -12.13
N ALA A 39 8.87 -9.07 -11.41
CA ALA A 39 10.12 -8.47 -11.90
C ALA A 39 11.18 -9.54 -12.17
N ALA A 40 11.40 -10.46 -11.22
CA ALA A 40 12.33 -11.58 -11.39
C ALA A 40 11.94 -12.47 -12.58
N ARG A 41 10.66 -12.78 -12.76
CA ARG A 41 10.19 -13.58 -13.90
C ARG A 41 10.40 -12.88 -15.24
N LEU A 42 10.18 -11.56 -15.31
CA LEU A 42 10.43 -10.80 -16.53
C LEU A 42 11.92 -10.78 -16.86
N GLU A 43 12.77 -10.63 -15.85
CA GLU A 43 14.24 -10.67 -16.00
C GLU A 43 14.71 -12.03 -16.52
N GLU A 44 14.19 -13.14 -15.98
CA GLU A 44 14.45 -14.50 -16.49
C GLU A 44 14.07 -14.66 -17.98
N ASN A 45 13.06 -13.91 -18.43
CA ASN A 45 12.61 -13.89 -19.82
C ASN A 45 13.34 -12.84 -20.69
N GLY A 46 14.35 -12.15 -20.15
CA GLY A 46 15.12 -11.13 -20.87
C GLY A 46 14.38 -9.81 -21.07
N SER A 47 13.45 -9.47 -20.17
CA SER A 47 12.66 -8.24 -20.17
C SER A 47 12.67 -7.60 -18.77
N SER A 48 12.05 -6.43 -18.63
CA SER A 48 11.80 -5.75 -17.36
C SER A 48 10.35 -5.29 -17.27
N LEU A 49 9.94 -4.81 -16.09
CA LEU A 49 8.63 -4.15 -15.92
C LEU A 49 8.46 -2.97 -16.89
N LYS A 50 9.53 -2.19 -17.07
CA LYS A 50 9.53 -1.02 -17.95
C LYS A 50 9.44 -1.40 -19.42
N GLU A 51 10.20 -2.41 -19.85
CA GLU A 51 10.15 -2.92 -21.22
C GLU A 51 8.80 -3.59 -21.53
N SER A 52 8.11 -4.14 -20.52
CA SER A 52 6.73 -4.62 -20.65
C SER A 52 5.69 -3.49 -20.83
N GLY A 53 6.12 -2.23 -20.78
CA GLY A 53 5.27 -1.06 -21.03
C GLY A 53 4.67 -0.41 -19.78
N ILE A 54 4.94 -0.94 -18.59
CA ILE A 54 4.45 -0.39 -17.32
C ILE A 54 5.11 0.95 -17.03
N THR A 55 4.30 1.92 -16.61
CA THR A 55 4.71 3.29 -16.27
C THR A 55 4.23 3.71 -14.88
N GLY A 56 3.21 3.04 -14.33
CA GLY A 56 2.62 3.33 -13.04
C GLY A 56 2.24 2.08 -12.25
N ILE A 57 2.55 2.04 -10.96
CA ILE A 57 2.21 0.93 -10.07
C ILE A 57 1.52 1.45 -8.81
N PHE A 58 0.34 0.92 -8.54
CA PHE A 58 -0.29 1.02 -7.23
C PHE A 58 0.15 -0.16 -6.38
N ALA A 59 0.89 0.12 -5.33
CA ALA A 59 1.51 -0.90 -4.51
C ALA A 59 0.69 -1.06 -3.23
N GLY A 60 -0.07 -2.16 -3.10
CA GLY A 60 -1.06 -2.36 -2.04
C GLY A 60 -0.64 -3.37 -0.99
N GLY A 61 -1.07 -3.15 0.26
CA GLY A 61 -0.84 -4.05 1.39
C GLY A 61 -0.14 -3.40 2.57
N THR A 62 0.01 -4.16 3.66
CA THR A 62 0.61 -3.68 4.92
C THR A 62 2.06 -4.15 5.12
N GLU A 63 2.66 -4.78 4.11
CA GLU A 63 4.04 -5.29 4.18
C GLU A 63 5.08 -4.27 3.66
N PHE A 64 4.65 -3.02 3.45
CA PHE A 64 5.53 -1.95 2.98
C PHE A 64 6.41 -1.44 4.12
N THR A 65 7.71 -1.66 3.99
CA THR A 65 8.72 -0.99 4.81
C THR A 65 9.45 0.05 3.98
N PRO A 66 10.01 1.12 4.60
CA PRO A 66 10.87 2.06 3.88
C PRO A 66 12.05 1.36 3.19
N GLN A 67 12.58 0.29 3.79
CA GLN A 67 13.66 -0.50 3.19
C GLN A 67 13.21 -1.25 1.94
N TRP A 68 12.00 -1.83 1.95
CA TRP A 68 11.46 -2.45 0.75
C TRP A 68 11.18 -1.41 -0.34
N ASN A 69 10.63 -0.26 0.04
CA ASN A 69 10.36 0.82 -0.89
C ASN A 69 11.63 1.31 -1.57
N ARG A 70 12.69 1.48 -0.79
CA ARG A 70 14.04 1.75 -1.30
C ARG A 70 14.49 0.72 -2.32
N PHE A 71 14.41 -0.57 -1.98
CA PHE A 71 14.79 -1.66 -2.89
C PHE A 71 13.97 -1.63 -4.19
N ALA A 72 12.66 -1.44 -4.11
CA ALA A 72 11.82 -1.35 -5.30
C ALA A 72 12.24 -0.19 -6.22
N HIS A 73 12.47 0.99 -5.66
CA HIS A 73 12.93 2.16 -6.41
C HIS A 73 14.32 1.98 -7.02
N GLU A 74 15.27 1.41 -6.28
CA GLU A 74 16.66 1.27 -6.71
C GLU A 74 16.88 0.09 -7.67
N GLU A 75 16.13 -1.01 -7.52
CA GLU A 75 16.44 -2.28 -8.19
C GLU A 75 15.33 -2.80 -9.12
N LEU A 76 14.05 -2.44 -8.89
CA LEU A 76 12.93 -3.05 -9.63
C LEU A 76 12.29 -2.12 -10.68
N LEU A 77 12.12 -0.83 -10.33
CA LEU A 77 11.23 0.07 -11.06
C LEU A 77 11.86 0.74 -12.28
N ASP A 78 13.18 0.93 -12.32
CA ASP A 78 13.88 1.68 -13.39
C ASP A 78 13.14 2.98 -13.82
N GLY A 79 12.71 3.77 -12.82
CA GLY A 79 12.00 5.04 -13.03
C GLY A 79 10.48 4.92 -13.24
N ILE A 80 9.89 3.74 -13.16
CA ILE A 80 8.43 3.56 -13.07
C ILE A 80 7.89 4.30 -11.86
N TYR A 81 6.81 5.06 -12.04
CA TYR A 81 6.13 5.71 -10.92
C TYR A 81 5.44 4.66 -10.06
N MET A 82 5.73 4.63 -8.77
CA MET A 82 5.03 3.79 -7.81
C MET A 82 4.43 4.64 -6.70
N THR A 83 3.18 4.35 -6.34
CA THR A 83 2.53 4.92 -5.16
C THR A 83 2.07 3.79 -4.24
N PRO A 84 2.67 3.66 -3.04
CA PRO A 84 2.10 2.83 -1.99
C PRO A 84 0.70 3.29 -1.64
N THR A 85 -0.20 2.33 -1.44
CA THR A 85 -1.60 2.60 -1.10
C THR A 85 -2.06 1.75 0.07
N TYR A 86 -2.74 2.41 1.01
CA TYR A 86 -3.51 1.79 2.06
C TYR A 86 -4.99 1.92 1.72
N GLY A 87 -5.77 0.84 1.81
CA GLY A 87 -7.13 0.88 1.31
C GLY A 87 -8.02 -0.25 1.80
N ASN A 88 -9.31 0.04 1.81
CA ASN A 88 -10.37 -0.92 2.05
C ASN A 88 -11.65 -0.46 1.34
N THR A 89 -12.69 -1.29 1.36
CA THR A 89 -13.96 -1.02 0.67
C THR A 89 -14.66 0.25 1.15
N LEU A 90 -14.48 0.65 2.41
CA LEU A 90 -15.14 1.82 2.99
C LEU A 90 -14.44 3.14 2.60
N MET A 91 -13.13 3.12 2.38
CA MET A 91 -12.32 4.32 2.09
C MET A 91 -11.98 4.47 0.60
N GLY A 92 -11.84 3.37 -0.13
CA GLY A 92 -11.07 3.33 -1.37
C GLY A 92 -9.58 3.28 -1.06
N LEU A 93 -8.78 4.15 -1.69
CA LEU A 93 -7.33 4.19 -1.55
C LEU A 93 -6.88 5.51 -0.91
N ALA A 94 -6.11 5.40 0.16
CA ALA A 94 -5.24 6.44 0.71
C ALA A 94 -3.85 6.27 0.06
N ALA A 95 -3.42 7.26 -0.71
CA ALA A 95 -2.15 7.24 -1.42
C ALA A 95 -1.03 7.84 -0.57
N SER A 96 0.18 7.33 -0.78
CA SER A 96 1.38 7.99 -0.29
C SER A 96 1.82 9.09 -1.27
N PRO A 97 2.27 10.26 -0.78
CA PRO A 97 3.02 11.19 -1.61
C PRO A 97 4.30 10.51 -2.12
N PRO A 98 4.96 11.09 -3.15
CA PRO A 98 6.23 10.59 -3.64
C PRO A 98 7.23 10.32 -2.51
N SER A 99 7.96 9.22 -2.66
CA SER A 99 8.88 8.70 -1.65
C SER A 99 10.22 8.42 -2.31
N GLY A 100 11.32 8.77 -1.64
CA GLY A 100 12.65 8.77 -2.24
C GLY A 100 13.77 8.98 -1.22
N PRO A 101 15.03 9.06 -1.68
CA PRO A 101 16.19 9.27 -0.81
C PRO A 101 16.06 10.47 0.13
N GLU A 102 15.43 11.55 -0.35
CA GLU A 102 15.24 12.82 0.36
C GLU A 102 14.37 12.71 1.62
N ASN A 103 13.49 11.70 1.68
CA ASN A 103 12.64 11.44 2.83
C ASN A 103 12.85 10.04 3.44
N GLY A 104 13.98 9.40 3.11
CA GLY A 104 14.33 8.07 3.62
C GLY A 104 13.36 6.98 3.16
N TYR A 105 12.77 7.14 1.97
CA TYR A 105 11.77 6.24 1.41
C TYR A 105 10.54 6.04 2.32
N LYS A 106 10.22 7.07 3.12
CA LYS A 106 9.10 7.05 4.05
C LYS A 106 7.77 6.89 3.30
N ILE A 107 6.90 6.06 3.85
CA ILE A 107 5.55 5.84 3.33
C ILE A 107 4.55 6.37 4.35
N THR A 108 3.69 7.28 3.90
CA THR A 108 2.64 7.87 4.73
C THR A 108 1.37 7.95 3.90
N TYR A 109 0.30 7.34 4.39
CA TYR A 109 -0.96 7.28 3.68
C TYR A 109 -1.89 8.41 4.10
N TYR A 110 -2.41 9.14 3.12
CA TYR A 110 -3.37 10.23 3.36
C TYR A 110 -4.73 9.85 2.80
N ALA A 111 -5.74 9.86 3.67
CA ALA A 111 -7.11 9.52 3.30
C ALA A 111 -7.63 10.50 2.23
N PRO A 112 -8.46 10.04 1.28
CA PRO A 112 -9.01 10.92 0.26
C PRO A 112 -10.13 11.79 0.83
N GLN A 113 -9.79 12.85 1.54
CA GLN A 113 -10.77 13.80 2.08
C GLN A 113 -11.46 14.59 0.94
N PRO A 114 -12.75 14.97 1.12
CA PRO A 114 -13.56 14.80 2.32
C PRO A 114 -14.32 13.46 2.40
N ARG A 115 -14.22 12.58 1.40
CA ARG A 115 -15.04 11.35 1.36
C ARG A 115 -14.66 10.30 2.42
N ALA A 116 -13.41 10.32 2.87
CA ALA A 116 -12.92 9.46 3.92
C ALA A 116 -11.87 10.20 4.76
N VAL A 117 -11.94 10.04 6.07
CA VAL A 117 -11.04 10.64 7.06
C VAL A 117 -10.42 9.52 7.87
N LEU A 118 -9.09 9.50 7.92
CA LEU A 118 -8.35 8.65 8.84
C LEU A 118 -7.93 9.47 10.06
N GLN A 119 -8.05 8.87 11.24
CA GLN A 119 -7.50 9.36 12.49
C GLN A 119 -6.74 8.22 13.15
N VAL A 120 -5.70 8.57 13.90
CA VAL A 120 -4.99 7.61 14.75
C VAL A 120 -5.37 7.92 16.19
N VAL A 121 -6.04 6.97 16.84
CA VAL A 121 -6.64 7.16 18.16
C VAL A 121 -6.01 6.25 19.20
N ASP A 122 -6.11 6.66 20.46
CA ASP A 122 -5.68 5.87 21.60
C ASP A 122 -6.43 4.53 21.60
N VAL A 123 -5.70 3.47 21.94
CA VAL A 123 -6.20 2.09 21.86
C VAL A 123 -7.27 1.84 22.93
N ASP A 124 -7.10 2.45 24.11
CA ASP A 124 -7.99 2.28 25.25
C ASP A 124 -9.08 3.36 25.29
N ASP A 125 -8.85 4.53 24.66
CA ASP A 125 -9.81 5.63 24.54
C ASP A 125 -9.92 6.19 23.10
N PRO A 126 -10.82 5.64 22.26
CA PRO A 126 -10.99 6.08 20.89
C PRO A 126 -11.41 7.55 20.71
N GLU A 127 -11.86 8.24 21.76
CA GLU A 127 -12.17 9.68 21.70
C GLU A 127 -10.91 10.55 21.62
N LYS A 128 -9.76 10.01 22.01
CA LYS A 128 -8.49 10.72 22.05
C LYS A 128 -7.65 10.41 20.80
N VAL A 129 -7.40 11.44 20.00
CA VAL A 129 -6.40 11.38 18.91
C VAL A 129 -5.00 11.42 19.53
N VAL A 130 -4.11 10.51 19.11
CA VAL A 130 -2.72 10.46 19.61
C VAL A 130 -1.88 11.61 19.05
N GLY A 131 -0.72 11.91 19.65
CA GLY A 131 0.24 12.89 19.15
C GLY A 131 0.90 12.49 17.84
N TYR A 132 1.54 13.44 17.15
CA TYR A 132 2.34 13.12 15.96
C TYR A 132 3.52 12.22 16.30
N GLY A 133 3.75 11.20 15.48
CA GLY A 133 4.75 10.14 15.70
C GLY A 133 4.34 9.11 16.74
N GLU A 134 3.22 9.29 17.45
CA GLU A 134 2.71 8.29 18.39
C GLU A 134 1.92 7.22 17.63
N THR A 135 2.05 5.97 18.10
CA THR A 135 1.27 4.84 17.59
C THR A 135 -0.12 4.81 18.21
N GLY A 136 -1.13 4.56 17.40
CA GLY A 136 -2.48 4.27 17.86
C GLY A 136 -3.24 3.41 16.85
N ARG A 137 -4.51 3.11 17.17
CA ARG A 137 -5.38 2.37 16.27
C ARG A 137 -5.89 3.29 15.17
N VAL A 138 -5.94 2.78 13.94
CA VAL A 138 -6.50 3.52 12.81
C VAL A 138 -8.03 3.53 12.93
N MET A 139 -8.62 4.72 12.81
CA MET A 139 -10.06 4.94 12.82
C MET A 139 -10.47 5.62 11.52
N LEU A 140 -11.41 5.02 10.79
CA LEU A 140 -11.94 5.51 9.53
C LEU A 140 -13.32 6.13 9.73
N THR A 141 -13.53 7.32 9.17
CA THR A 141 -14.87 7.87 8.92
C THR A 141 -15.09 8.01 7.44
N THR A 142 -16.12 7.36 6.91
CA THR A 142 -16.53 7.49 5.50
C THR A 142 -17.77 8.37 5.41
N LEU A 143 -17.74 9.35 4.51
CA LEU A 143 -18.85 10.27 4.24
C LEU A 143 -18.95 10.53 2.73
N THR A 144 -19.86 9.83 2.06
CA THR A 144 -20.26 10.11 0.67
C THR A 144 -21.71 10.57 0.62
N LYS A 145 -22.23 10.87 -0.58
CA LYS A 145 -23.65 11.25 -0.73
C LYS A 145 -24.59 10.08 -0.40
N GLU A 146 -24.12 8.86 -0.61
CA GLU A 146 -24.89 7.63 -0.52
C GLU A 146 -24.66 6.87 0.80
N PHE A 147 -23.60 7.20 1.55
CA PHE A 147 -23.14 6.37 2.65
C PHE A 147 -22.41 7.18 3.74
N PHE A 148 -22.72 6.86 5.00
CA PHE A 148 -22.06 7.45 6.16
C PHE A 148 -21.76 6.37 7.20
N VAL A 149 -20.48 6.22 7.52
CA VAL A 149 -20.01 5.37 8.63
C VAL A 149 -19.03 6.19 9.47
N PRO A 150 -19.44 6.66 10.65
CA PRO A 150 -18.55 7.37 11.56
C PRO A 150 -17.69 6.40 12.35
N ARG A 151 -16.44 6.80 12.59
CA ARG A 151 -15.58 6.25 13.66
C ARG A 151 -15.45 4.72 13.63
N PHE A 152 -15.35 4.14 12.43
CA PHE A 152 -15.12 2.72 12.24
C PHE A 152 -13.68 2.38 12.65
N GLN A 153 -13.54 1.50 13.64
CA GLN A 153 -12.24 1.08 14.12
C GLN A 153 -11.64 0.02 13.19
N GLU A 154 -10.59 0.41 12.45
CA GLU A 154 -9.91 -0.48 11.51
C GLU A 154 -9.22 -1.65 12.24
N ARG A 155 -8.73 -2.62 11.47
CA ARG A 155 -7.95 -3.75 11.99
C ARG A 155 -6.45 -3.48 11.97
N ASP A 156 -6.07 -2.22 11.79
CA ASP A 156 -4.69 -1.78 11.66
C ASP A 156 -4.36 -0.72 12.72
N GLU A 157 -3.08 -0.65 13.07
CA GLU A 157 -2.46 0.42 13.85
C GLU A 157 -1.35 1.09 13.03
N GLY A 158 -0.96 2.29 13.41
CA GLY A 158 0.11 3.04 12.75
C GLY A 158 0.47 4.30 13.51
N GLU A 159 1.46 5.04 13.02
CA GLU A 159 1.86 6.33 13.60
C GLU A 159 1.10 7.47 12.95
N ARG A 160 0.68 8.44 13.76
CA ARG A 160 0.05 9.67 13.25
C ARG A 160 1.10 10.57 12.59
N GLU A 161 0.85 10.96 11.35
CA GLU A 161 1.74 11.82 10.58
C GLU A 161 1.13 13.20 10.34
N PRO A 162 1.94 14.28 10.34
CA PRO A 162 1.45 15.62 10.07
C PRO A 162 1.03 15.79 8.60
N PRO A 163 0.27 16.85 8.27
CA PRO A 163 0.00 17.24 6.90
C PRO A 163 1.26 17.43 6.05
N CYS A 164 1.12 17.28 4.74
CA CYS A 164 2.16 17.61 3.76
C CYS A 164 1.61 18.55 2.67
N GLU A 165 2.47 19.03 1.77
CA GLU A 165 2.09 19.98 0.71
C GLU A 165 0.92 19.47 -0.14
N GLN A 166 0.91 18.17 -0.47
CA GLN A 166 -0.14 17.56 -1.29
C GLN A 166 -1.42 17.28 -0.51
N TYR A 167 -1.31 17.08 0.81
CA TYR A 167 -2.41 16.65 1.68
C TYR A 167 -2.45 17.51 2.95
N PRO A 168 -3.30 18.55 3.02
CA PRO A 168 -3.36 19.50 4.14
C PRO A 168 -4.07 18.93 5.38
N TRP A 169 -4.02 17.61 5.59
CA TRP A 169 -4.60 16.89 6.71
C TRP A 169 -3.67 15.75 7.13
N ASP A 170 -3.92 15.20 8.32
CA ASP A 170 -3.07 14.17 8.91
C ASP A 170 -3.04 12.86 8.09
N GLY A 171 -1.88 12.21 8.12
CA GLY A 171 -1.66 10.90 7.52
C GLY A 171 -1.43 9.82 8.58
N VAL A 172 -1.21 8.59 8.09
CA VAL A 172 -0.77 7.46 8.90
C VAL A 172 0.41 6.76 8.24
N SER A 173 1.47 6.48 9.00
CA SER A 173 2.60 5.64 8.56
C SER A 173 2.64 4.32 9.33
N GLY A 174 3.56 3.43 8.92
CA GLY A 174 3.86 2.19 9.65
C GLY A 174 2.65 1.27 9.82
N VAL A 175 1.68 1.37 8.91
CA VAL A 175 0.41 0.63 8.96
C VAL A 175 0.69 -0.86 9.04
N ARG A 176 0.17 -1.49 10.08
CA ARG A 176 0.39 -2.90 10.40
C ARG A 176 -0.86 -3.47 11.11
N PRO A 177 -1.03 -4.80 11.11
CA PRO A 177 -2.14 -5.41 11.83
C PRO A 177 -2.18 -4.97 13.29
N PHE A 178 -3.37 -4.61 13.75
CA PHE A 178 -3.58 -4.16 15.12
C PHE A 178 -3.23 -5.27 16.11
N SER A 179 -2.26 -4.98 16.98
CA SER A 179 -1.59 -5.98 17.82
C SER A 179 -2.51 -6.76 18.77
N GLN A 180 -3.64 -6.16 19.18
CA GLN A 180 -4.61 -6.81 20.07
C GLN A 180 -5.62 -7.72 19.33
N LEU A 181 -5.71 -7.63 18.00
CA LEU A 181 -6.51 -8.57 17.20
C LEU A 181 -5.66 -9.82 16.92
N GLY A 182 -5.70 -10.76 17.86
CA GLY A 182 -4.90 -11.98 17.80
C GLY A 182 -5.17 -12.81 16.54
N SER A 183 -4.29 -12.72 15.55
CA SER A 183 -3.84 -13.85 14.71
C SER A 183 -2.75 -13.38 13.73
N ALA A 184 -1.68 -14.16 13.61
CA ALA A 184 -0.70 -14.01 12.54
C ALA A 184 -1.34 -14.48 11.23
N THR A 185 -1.93 -13.55 10.47
CA THR A 185 -2.42 -13.84 9.12
C THR A 185 -1.26 -13.72 8.13
N THR A 186 -1.09 -14.69 7.23
CA THR A 186 -0.15 -14.54 6.10
C THR A 186 -0.70 -13.47 5.16
N VAL A 187 0.04 -12.37 4.97
CA VAL A 187 -0.35 -11.23 4.12
C VAL A 187 0.42 -11.28 2.79
N GLY A 188 -0.09 -10.61 1.76
CA GLY A 188 0.71 -10.20 0.59
C GLY A 188 0.62 -11.07 -0.65
N VAL A 189 -0.24 -12.09 -0.69
CA VAL A 189 -0.49 -12.90 -1.90
C VAL A 189 -2.00 -12.92 -2.17
N TYR A 190 -2.51 -11.87 -2.79
CA TYR A 190 -3.91 -11.68 -3.18
C TYR A 190 -3.99 -10.90 -4.48
#